data_AF-A0A1H9G1D7-F1
#
_entry.id   AF-A0A1H9G1D7-F1
#
_cell.length_a   1.000
_cell.length_b   1.000
_cell.length_c   1.000
_cell.angle_alpha   90.00
_cell.angle_beta   90.00
_cell.angle_gamma   90.00
#
_symmetry.space_group_name_H-M   'P 1'
#
loop_
_entity.id
_entity.type
_entity.pdbx_description
1 polymer ?
#
loop_
_entity_poly.entity_id
_entity_poly.type
_entity_poly.pdbx_seq_one_letter_code
_entity_poly.pdbx_strand_id
1 'polypeptide(L)'
;MITKANYLSDLRFNLETWKRELRFHFNEMETFEEKLEEIAGREFGKRATVPLENFQNRVMIEKNAISKLMHRCRNKMANINKADYNENIDGRLQNEQHTLKDDMRTYIKLHYDLKEEMMDYFREWL
;
A
#
# COMPACT_ATOMS: atom_id res chain seq x y z
N MET A 1 -6.79 30.10 12.67
CA MET A 1 -5.69 29.41 13.38
C MET A 1 -5.96 27.93 13.39
N ILE A 2 -5.03 27.09 12.93
CA ILE A 2 -5.12 25.63 13.11
C ILE A 2 -4.66 25.35 14.54
N THR A 3 -5.58 24.91 15.41
CA THR A 3 -5.25 24.49 16.77
C THR A 3 -4.61 23.10 16.77
N LYS A 4 -3.76 22.83 17.76
CA LYS A 4 -3.05 21.54 17.95
C LYS A 4 -3.99 20.33 17.88
N ALA A 5 -5.20 20.46 18.44
CA ALA A 5 -6.25 19.44 18.38
C ALA A 5 -6.72 19.13 16.95
N ASN A 6 -6.88 20.16 16.10
CA ASN A 6 -7.30 19.99 14.71
C ASN A 6 -6.24 19.26 13.88
N TYR A 7 -4.96 19.58 14.10
CA TYR A 7 -3.87 18.89 13.39
C TYR A 7 -3.80 17.39 13.74
N LEU A 8 -4.00 17.05 15.01
CA LEU A 8 -3.98 15.66 15.47
C LEU A 8 -5.20 14.88 14.98
N SER A 9 -6.38 15.50 14.94
CA SER A 9 -7.57 14.87 14.34
C SER A 9 -7.37 14.59 12.85
N ASP A 10 -6.81 15.54 12.10
CA ASP A 10 -6.54 15.37 10.67
C ASP A 10 -5.50 14.28 10.43
N LEU A 11 -4.45 14.22 11.24
CA LEU A 11 -3.43 13.18 11.13
C LEU A 11 -3.99 11.79 11.46
N ARG A 12 -4.81 11.65 12.50
CA ARG A 12 -5.51 10.40 12.83
C ARG A 12 -6.43 9.96 11.69
N PHE A 13 -7.20 10.89 11.13
CA PHE A 13 -8.06 10.65 9.98
C PHE A 13 -7.26 10.14 8.77
N ASN A 14 -6.15 10.80 8.43
CA ASN A 14 -5.28 10.38 7.32
C ASN A 14 -4.72 8.97 7.52
N LEU A 15 -4.22 8.64 8.73
CA LEU A 15 -3.68 7.32 9.04
C LEU A 15 -4.72 6.20 8.92
N GLU A 16 -5.95 6.42 9.40
CA GLU A 16 -7.03 5.44 9.26
C GLU A 16 -7.49 5.29 7.80
N THR A 17 -7.53 6.39 7.05
CA THR A 17 -7.86 6.39 5.63
C THR A 17 -6.83 5.56 4.84
N TRP A 18 -5.54 5.85 5.02
CA TRP A 18 -4.47 5.09 4.37
C TRP A 18 -4.46 3.62 4.77
N LYS A 19 -4.75 3.27 6.03
CA LYS A 19 -4.87 1.86 6.44
C LYS A 19 -5.99 1.12 5.71
N ARG A 20 -7.13 1.78 5.44
CA ARG A 20 -8.25 1.18 4.70
C ARG A 20 -7.89 1.01 3.23
N GLU A 21 -7.29 2.02 2.62
CA GLU A 21 -6.82 2.00 1.23
C GLU A 21 -5.77 0.89 1.02
N LEU A 22 -4.74 0.83 1.87
CA LEU A 22 -3.72 -0.22 1.83
C LEU A 22 -4.31 -1.63 1.97
N ARG A 23 -5.32 -1.80 2.83
CA ARG A 23 -6.01 -3.10 2.96
C ARG A 23 -6.78 -3.45 1.69
N PHE A 24 -7.46 -2.48 1.09
CA PHE A 24 -8.17 -2.67 -0.16
C PHE A 24 -7.19 -3.09 -1.27
N HIS A 25 -6.06 -2.39 -1.43
CA HIS A 25 -5.02 -2.74 -2.39
C HIS A 25 -4.41 -4.13 -2.12
N PHE A 26 -4.25 -4.52 -0.85
CA PHE A 26 -3.74 -5.85 -0.52
C PHE A 26 -4.68 -6.96 -1.00
N ASN A 27 -5.98 -6.81 -0.74
CA ASN A 27 -6.99 -7.78 -1.18
C ASN A 27 -7.11 -7.80 -2.72
N GLU A 28 -6.93 -6.64 -3.37
CA GLU A 28 -6.87 -6.57 -4.83
C GLU A 28 -5.68 -7.36 -5.38
N MET A 29 -4.50 -7.27 -4.74
CA MET A 29 -3.34 -8.08 -5.09
C MET A 29 -3.55 -9.58 -4.88
N GLU A 30 -4.27 -9.99 -3.84
CA GLU A 30 -4.67 -11.41 -3.65
C GLU A 30 -5.58 -11.87 -4.80
N THR A 31 -6.54 -11.05 -5.20
CA THR A 31 -7.44 -11.36 -6.32
C THR A 31 -6.66 -11.49 -7.65
N PHE A 32 -5.67 -10.63 -7.86
CA PHE A 32 -4.83 -10.69 -9.05
C PHE A 32 -3.91 -11.91 -9.06
N GLU A 33 -3.41 -12.33 -7.90
CA GLU A 33 -2.62 -13.55 -7.73
C GLU A 33 -3.43 -14.78 -8.14
N GLU A 34 -4.68 -14.92 -7.66
CA GLU A 34 -5.60 -15.99 -8.06
C GLU A 34 -5.83 -16.04 -9.58
N LYS A 35 -5.91 -14.86 -10.22
CA LYS A 35 -6.07 -14.75 -11.66
C LYS A 35 -4.83 -15.15 -12.45
N LEU A 36 -3.63 -14.84 -11.94
CA LEU A 36 -2.39 -15.34 -12.53
C LEU A 36 -2.29 -16.87 -12.41
N GLU A 37 -2.71 -17.45 -11.27
CA GLU A 37 -2.74 -18.91 -11.10
C GLU A 37 -3.71 -19.60 -12.07
N GLU A 38 -4.88 -18.99 -12.31
CA GLU A 38 -5.85 -19.48 -13.30
C GLU A 38 -5.25 -19.53 -14.72
N ILE A 39 -4.53 -18.47 -15.13
CA ILE A 39 -3.86 -18.41 -16.43
C ILE A 39 -2.75 -19.47 -16.51
N ALA A 40 -1.94 -19.61 -15.46
CA ALA A 40 -0.89 -20.63 -15.38
C ALA A 40 -1.44 -22.05 -15.52
N GLY A 41 -2.65 -22.31 -15.00
CA GLY A 41 -3.32 -23.60 -15.10
C GLY A 41 -3.88 -23.92 -16.49
N ARG A 42 -4.16 -22.91 -17.32
CA ARG A 42 -4.76 -23.07 -18.66
C ARG A 42 -3.73 -23.22 -19.79
N GLU A 43 -2.57 -22.56 -19.68
CA GLU A 43 -1.62 -22.38 -20.78
C GLU A 43 -0.25 -23.05 -20.54
N PHE A 44 0.14 -23.97 -21.44
CA PHE A 44 1.51 -24.54 -21.52
C PHE A 44 2.35 -23.90 -22.64
N GLY A 45 2.01 -22.68 -23.09
CA GLY A 45 2.76 -21.95 -24.11
C GLY A 45 3.84 -21.03 -23.53
N LYS A 46 5.09 -21.13 -24.01
CA LYS A 46 6.23 -20.28 -23.58
C LYS A 46 6.02 -18.76 -23.70
N ARG A 47 5.00 -18.30 -24.45
CA ARG A 47 4.72 -16.87 -24.66
C ARG A 47 4.02 -16.24 -23.45
N ALA A 48 3.18 -17.00 -22.74
CA ALA A 48 2.47 -16.50 -21.55
C ALA A 48 3.33 -16.56 -20.28
N THR A 49 4.29 -17.50 -20.22
CA THR A 49 5.05 -17.82 -19.00
C THR A 49 5.99 -16.71 -18.53
N VAL A 50 6.67 -16.00 -19.45
CA VAL A 50 7.63 -14.95 -19.07
C VAL A 50 6.93 -13.70 -18.48
N PRO A 51 5.87 -13.15 -19.10
CA PRO A 51 5.09 -12.08 -18.47
C PRO A 51 4.45 -12.50 -17.15
N LEU A 52 3.96 -13.74 -17.04
CA LEU A 52 3.30 -14.27 -15.85
C LEU A 52 4.23 -14.25 -14.62
N GLU A 53 5.45 -14.78 -14.73
CA GLU A 53 6.43 -14.78 -13.64
C GLU A 53 6.79 -13.35 -13.20
N ASN A 54 6.91 -12.41 -14.15
CA ASN A 54 7.16 -11.01 -13.84
C ASN A 54 6.02 -10.39 -13.03
N PHE A 55 4.75 -10.67 -13.40
CA PHE A 55 3.60 -10.17 -12.64
C PHE A 55 3.49 -10.81 -11.26
N GLN A 56 3.72 -12.11 -11.12
CA GLN A 56 3.76 -12.78 -9.81
C GLN A 56 4.82 -12.14 -8.88
N ASN A 57 6.02 -11.88 -9.40
CA ASN A 57 7.07 -11.19 -8.64
C ASN A 57 6.67 -9.78 -8.22
N ARG A 58 6.05 -9.02 -9.13
CA ARG A 58 5.57 -7.66 -8.84
C ARG A 58 4.46 -7.64 -7.79
N VAL A 59 3.51 -8.57 -7.86
CA VAL A 59 2.46 -8.76 -6.84
C VAL A 59 3.08 -9.02 -5.47
N MET A 60 4.09 -9.90 -5.38
CA MET A 60 4.79 -10.17 -4.13
C MET A 60 5.50 -8.92 -3.57
N ILE A 61 6.16 -8.14 -4.44
CA ILE A 61 6.81 -6.88 -4.06
C ILE A 61 5.78 -5.87 -3.54
N GLU A 62 4.64 -5.75 -4.23
CA GLU A 62 3.54 -4.86 -3.89
C GLU A 62 2.95 -5.21 -2.52
N LYS A 63 2.62 -6.48 -2.27
CA LYS A 63 2.12 -6.97 -0.96
C LYS A 63 3.11 -6.67 0.18
N ASN A 64 4.41 -6.78 -0.09
CA ASN A 64 5.45 -6.42 0.87
C ASN A 64 5.51 -4.90 1.13
N ALA A 65 5.38 -4.08 0.09
CA ALA A 65 5.36 -2.61 0.23
C ALA A 65 4.14 -2.16 1.05
N ILE A 66 2.96 -2.71 0.75
CA ILE A 66 1.71 -2.48 1.49
C ILE A 66 1.89 -2.83 2.97
N SER A 67 2.46 -4.00 3.26
CA SER A 67 2.67 -4.47 4.64
C SER A 67 3.58 -3.52 5.44
N LYS A 68 4.66 -3.02 4.82
CA LYS A 68 5.56 -2.03 5.42
C LYS A 68 4.85 -0.70 5.70
N LEU A 69 4.06 -0.20 4.75
CA LEU A 69 3.30 1.05 4.90
C LEU A 69 2.21 0.93 5.97
N MET A 70 1.49 -0.21 6.03
CA MET A 70 0.53 -0.48 7.09
C MET A 70 1.20 -0.47 8.46
N HIS A 71 2.37 -1.09 8.59
CA HIS A 71 3.13 -1.10 9.84
C HIS A 71 3.53 0.31 10.26
N ARG A 72 4.03 1.14 9.34
CA ARG A 72 4.34 2.55 9.61
C ARG A 72 3.12 3.35 10.04
N CYS A 73 1.97 3.15 9.40
CA CYS A 73 0.71 3.79 9.81
C CYS A 73 0.33 3.42 11.26
N ARG A 74 0.43 2.13 11.62
CA ARG A 74 0.15 1.65 12.99
C ARG A 74 1.11 2.25 14.02
N ASN A 75 2.41 2.29 13.71
CA ASN A 75 3.41 2.86 14.61
C ASN A 75 3.17 4.37 14.81
N LYS A 76 2.85 5.10 13.74
CA LYS A 76 2.55 6.53 13.84
C LYS A 76 1.29 6.80 14.65
N MET A 77 0.25 5.99 14.49
CA MET A 77 -0.97 6.06 15.31
C MET A 77 -0.69 5.77 16.79
N ALA A 78 0.11 4.74 17.09
CA ALA A 78 0.52 4.42 18.45
C ALA A 78 1.32 5.55 19.11
N ASN A 79 2.20 6.21 18.35
CA ASN A 79 2.96 7.36 18.84
C ASN A 79 2.05 8.56 19.13
N ILE A 80 1.06 8.84 18.28
CA ILE A 80 0.06 9.89 18.52
C ILE A 80 -0.71 9.62 19.82
N ASN A 81 -1.21 8.39 20.00
CA ASN A 81 -1.95 8.01 21.20
C ASN A 81 -1.11 8.15 22.48
N LYS A 82 0.19 7.82 22.42
CA LYS A 82 1.12 8.00 23.56
C LYS A 82 1.44 9.48 23.83
N ALA A 83 1.58 10.30 22.80
CA ALA A 83 1.88 11.72 22.93
C ALA A 83 0.68 12.50 23.49
N ASP A 84 -0.55 12.12 23.11
CA ASP A 84 -1.78 12.67 23.68
C ASP A 84 -1.91 12.36 25.18
N TYR A 85 -1.41 11.21 25.64
CA TYR A 85 -1.43 10.81 27.05
C TYR A 85 -0.39 11.54 27.92
N ASN A 86 0.77 11.91 27.36
CA ASN A 86 1.90 12.47 28.11
C ASN A 86 2.06 14.00 27.97
N GLU A 87 1.13 14.70 27.32
CA GLU A 87 1.12 16.14 26.97
C GLU A 87 2.35 16.71 26.22
N ASN A 88 3.41 15.93 26.06
CA ASN A 88 4.65 16.29 25.38
C ASN A 88 4.66 15.73 23.95
N ILE A 89 4.26 16.57 23.00
CA ILE A 89 4.41 16.29 21.57
C ILE A 89 5.83 16.70 21.18
N ASP A 90 6.78 15.82 21.47
CA ASP A 90 8.19 16.01 21.15
C ASP A 90 8.39 16.07 19.61
N GLY A 91 9.37 16.86 19.16
CA GLY A 91 9.75 17.05 17.75
C GLY A 91 10.15 15.76 17.02
N ARG A 92 10.21 14.64 17.74
CA ARG A 92 10.37 13.27 17.24
C ARG A 92 9.30 12.82 16.24
N LEU A 93 8.14 13.46 16.17
CA LEU A 93 7.09 13.15 15.18
C LEU A 93 7.41 13.64 13.74
N GLN A 94 8.40 14.54 13.58
CA GLN A 94 8.72 15.17 12.29
C GLN A 94 9.96 14.61 11.58
N ASN A 95 10.83 13.86 12.26
CA ASN A 95 12.13 13.46 11.70
C ASN A 95 12.09 12.07 11.05
N GLU A 96 11.57 11.99 9.82
CA GLU A 96 11.87 10.90 8.87
C GLU A 96 12.43 11.51 7.58
N GLN A 97 13.46 10.90 6.98
CA GLN A 97 14.12 11.39 5.75
C GLN A 97 13.10 11.55 4.59
N HIS A 98 12.09 10.68 4.53
CA HIS A 98 10.88 10.80 3.70
C HIS A 98 9.65 10.74 4.61
N THR A 99 8.64 11.58 4.36
CA THR A 99 7.42 11.54 5.18
C THR A 99 6.52 10.39 4.74
N LEU A 100 5.83 9.74 5.69
CA LEU A 100 4.80 8.73 5.38
C LEU A 100 3.78 9.19 4.32
N LYS A 101 3.49 10.50 4.25
CA LYS A 101 2.60 11.09 3.23
C LYS A 101 3.18 10.95 1.82
N ASP A 102 4.46 11.24 1.64
CA ASP A 102 5.13 11.16 0.34
C ASP A 102 5.29 9.70 -0.11
N ASP A 103 5.57 8.82 0.84
CA ASP A 103 5.65 7.38 0.57
C ASP A 103 4.29 6.81 0.18
N MET A 104 3.20 7.20 0.87
CA MET A 104 1.83 6.84 0.49
C MET A 104 1.47 7.35 -0.90
N ARG A 105 1.78 8.62 -1.21
CA ARG A 105 1.52 9.21 -2.54
C ARG A 105 2.25 8.43 -3.64
N THR A 106 3.53 8.13 -3.41
CA THR A 106 4.35 7.40 -4.38
C THR A 106 3.82 5.99 -4.59
N TYR A 107 3.52 5.30 -3.50
CA TYR A 107 2.95 3.96 -3.51
C TYR A 107 1.61 3.91 -4.27
N ILE A 108 0.67 4.81 -3.96
CA ILE A 108 -0.64 4.84 -4.63
C ILE A 108 -0.46 4.96 -6.15
N LYS A 109 0.43 5.85 -6.61
CA LYS A 109 0.69 6.00 -8.05
C LYS A 109 1.20 4.69 -8.67
N LEU A 110 2.23 4.08 -8.07
CA LEU A 110 2.82 2.84 -8.56
C LEU A 110 1.81 1.67 -8.56
N HIS A 111 0.93 1.63 -7.57
CA HIS A 111 -0.12 0.64 -7.47
C HIS A 111 -1.10 0.71 -8.64
N TYR A 112 -1.57 1.91 -8.99
CA TYR A 112 -2.46 2.10 -10.13
C TYR A 112 -1.77 1.80 -11.46
N ASP A 113 -0.51 2.18 -11.62
CA ASP A 113 0.27 1.85 -12.82
C ASP A 113 0.38 0.32 -12.98
N LEU A 114 0.74 -0.42 -11.91
CA LEU A 114 0.77 -1.89 -11.92
C LEU A 114 -0.60 -2.50 -12.25
N LYS A 115 -1.66 -1.96 -11.65
CA LYS A 115 -3.03 -2.44 -11.85
C LYS A 115 -3.47 -2.32 -13.31
N GLU A 116 -3.18 -1.20 -13.97
CA GLU A 116 -3.50 -1.03 -15.39
C GLU A 116 -2.76 -2.07 -16.24
N GLU A 117 -1.46 -2.25 -16.02
CA GLU A 117 -0.66 -3.25 -16.74
C GLU A 117 -1.19 -4.68 -16.53
N MET A 118 -1.61 -5.03 -15.31
CA MET A 118 -2.18 -6.34 -15.01
C MET A 118 -3.55 -6.54 -15.65
N MET A 119 -4.40 -5.51 -15.68
CA MET A 119 -5.71 -5.59 -16.34
C MET A 119 -5.59 -5.79 -17.84
N ASP A 120 -4.61 -5.16 -18.48
CA ASP A 120 -4.33 -5.38 -19.91
C ASP A 120 -3.81 -6.79 -20.17
N TYR A 121 -2.92 -7.30 -19.32
CA TYR A 121 -2.47 -8.69 -19.38
C TYR A 121 -3.66 -9.66 -19.20
N PHE A 122 -4.50 -9.45 -18.19
CA PHE A 122 -5.67 -10.29 -17.97
C PHE A 122 -6.63 -10.29 -19.16
N ARG A 123 -6.86 -9.15 -19.81
CA ARG A 123 -7.70 -9.10 -21.02
C ARG A 123 -7.18 -9.94 -22.19
N GLU A 124 -5.86 -10.11 -22.29
CA GLU A 124 -5.26 -10.91 -23.36
C GLU A 124 -5.30 -12.41 -23.06
N TRP A 125 -5.28 -12.81 -21.77
CA TRP A 125 -4.99 -14.20 -21.36
C TRP A 125 -6.08 -14.89 -20.51
N LEU A 126 -7.10 -14.18 -19.99
CA LEU A 126 -8.25 -14.77 -19.27
C LEU A 126 -9.47 -15.00 -20.15
#